data_AF-A0A969B9D4-F1
#
_entry.id   AF-A0A969B9D4-F1
#
_cell.length_a   1.000
_cell.length_b   1.000
_cell.length_c   1.000
_cell.angle_alpha   90.00
_cell.angle_beta   90.00
_cell.angle_gamma   90.00
#
_symmetry.space_group_name_H-M   'P 1'
#
loop_
_entity.id
_entity.type
_entity.pdbx_description
1 polymer ?
#
loop_
_entity_poly.entity_id
_entity_poly.type
_entity_poly.pdbx_seq_one_letter_code
_entity_poly.pdbx_strand_id
1 'polypeptide(L)'
;MQEVKTALGRWIPSHEVQTVLEDNILRVLFDYRMNPQNPNNVPMKISEIARAVSTEEKLVVAALEALKMDQNVEEKEEFQQERTFGISGYGIRFVRNIPDAS
;
A
#
# COMPACT_ATOMS: atom_id res chain seq x y z
N MET A 1 -7.52 25.97 2.18
CA MET A 1 -7.04 24.69 2.74
C MET A 1 -5.94 24.19 1.82
N GLN A 2 -4.84 23.69 2.37
CA GLN A 2 -3.74 23.14 1.56
C GLN A 2 -4.10 21.70 1.20
N GLU A 3 -4.00 21.36 -0.08
CA GLU A 3 -4.23 19.99 -0.59
C GLU A 3 -2.88 19.38 -0.97
N VAL A 4 -2.77 18.06 -0.84
CA VAL A 4 -1.59 17.28 -1.22
C VAL A 4 -1.99 16.22 -2.23
N LYS A 5 -1.12 15.97 -3.23
CA LYS A 5 -1.30 14.87 -4.18
C LYS A 5 -0.71 13.60 -3.60
N THR A 6 -1.50 12.54 -3.48
CA THR A 6 -1.03 11.23 -2.99
C THR A 6 -0.23 10.46 -4.04
N ALA A 7 0.45 9.38 -3.66
CA ALA A 7 1.15 8.52 -4.63
C ALA A 7 0.24 7.82 -5.64
N LEU A 8 -1.07 7.75 -5.35
CA LEU A 8 -2.05 7.26 -6.31
C LEU A 8 -2.65 8.38 -7.16
N GLY A 9 -2.25 9.64 -6.97
CA GLY A 9 -2.68 10.77 -7.80
C GLY A 9 -3.94 11.50 -7.31
N ARG A 10 -4.46 11.15 -6.13
CA ARG A 10 -5.64 11.79 -5.52
C ARG A 10 -5.25 13.11 -4.85
N TRP A 11 -6.11 14.12 -4.94
CA TRP A 11 -5.97 15.37 -4.16
C TRP A 11 -6.78 15.26 -2.88
N ILE A 12 -6.11 15.40 -1.74
CA ILE A 12 -6.74 15.31 -0.42
C ILE A 12 -6.29 16.47 0.48
N PRO A 13 -7.06 16.83 1.51
CA PRO A 13 -6.64 17.83 2.49
C PRO A 13 -5.30 17.44 3.16
N SER A 14 -4.42 18.41 3.37
CA SER A 14 -3.07 18.18 3.91
C SER A 14 -3.02 17.58 5.32
N HIS A 15 -4.14 17.57 6.06
CA HIS A 15 -4.24 16.95 7.37
C HIS A 15 -4.60 15.45 7.32
N GLU A 16 -4.96 14.92 6.16
CA GLU A 16 -5.22 13.49 5.94
C GLU A 16 -3.91 12.71 5.71
N VAL A 17 -2.97 12.83 6.65
CA VAL A 17 -1.64 12.19 6.60
C VAL A 17 -1.76 10.65 6.50
N GLN A 18 -2.81 10.09 7.11
CA GLN A 18 -3.09 8.66 7.05
C GLN A 18 -3.43 8.20 5.62
N THR A 19 -4.28 8.93 4.91
CA THR A 19 -4.63 8.64 3.51
C THR A 19 -3.40 8.74 2.59
N VAL A 20 -2.46 9.65 2.86
CA VAL A 20 -1.18 9.73 2.12
C VAL A 20 -0.34 8.45 2.30
N LEU A 21 -0.21 7.99 3.54
CA LEU A 21 0.56 6.78 3.86
C LEU A 21 -0.07 5.53 3.25
N GLU A 22 -1.40 5.40 3.36
CA GLU A 22 -2.16 4.30 2.76
C GLU A 22 -1.96 4.23 1.23
N ASP A 23 -2.03 5.37 0.55
CA ASP A 23 -1.80 5.44 -0.90
C ASP A 23 -0.37 5.09 -1.28
N ASN A 24 0.63 5.51 -0.48
CA ASN A 24 2.02 5.11 -0.69
C ASN A 24 2.19 3.59 -0.54
N ILE A 25 1.58 2.98 0.48
CA ILE A 25 1.65 1.53 0.71
C ILE A 25 0.99 0.78 -0.44
N LEU A 26 -0.21 1.19 -0.86
CA LEU A 26 -0.90 0.57 -2.00
C LEU A 26 -0.08 0.67 -3.29
N ARG A 27 0.57 1.81 -3.53
CA ARG A 27 1.45 1.98 -4.69
C ARG A 27 2.65 1.03 -4.64
N VAL A 28 3.35 0.96 -3.51
CA VAL A 28 4.49 0.05 -3.31
C VAL A 28 4.09 -1.40 -3.54
N LEU A 29 3.00 -1.85 -2.93
CA LEU A 29 2.53 -3.23 -3.06
C LEU A 29 2.05 -3.54 -4.49
N PHE A 30 1.41 -2.58 -5.16
CA PHE A 30 1.03 -2.70 -6.56
C PHE A 30 2.25 -2.85 -7.47
N ASP A 31 3.21 -1.92 -7.37
CA ASP A 31 4.42 -1.92 -8.21
C ASP A 31 5.23 -3.21 -7.97
N TYR A 32 5.32 -3.67 -6.72
CA TYR A 32 5.98 -4.92 -6.39
C TYR A 32 5.27 -6.15 -6.96
N ARG A 33 3.94 -6.16 -6.95
CA ARG A 33 3.12 -7.24 -7.53
C ARG A 33 3.18 -7.28 -9.06
N MET A 34 3.38 -6.12 -9.70
CA MET A 34 3.49 -5.99 -11.16
C MET A 34 4.93 -6.14 -11.67
N ASN A 35 5.93 -6.16 -10.78
CA ASN A 35 7.33 -6.30 -11.14
C ASN A 35 7.59 -7.66 -11.81
N PRO A 36 8.14 -7.71 -13.05
CA PRO A 36 8.48 -8.95 -13.73
C PRO A 36 9.45 -9.86 -12.95
N GLN A 37 10.23 -9.30 -12.02
CA GLN A 37 11.15 -10.04 -11.15
C GLN A 37 10.45 -10.71 -9.96
N ASN A 38 9.15 -10.48 -9.75
CA ASN A 38 8.32 -11.16 -8.76
C ASN A 38 7.22 -12.03 -9.43
N PRO A 39 7.58 -13.05 -10.23
CA PRO A 39 6.61 -13.84 -10.99
C PRO A 39 5.71 -14.72 -10.11
N ASN A 40 6.16 -15.04 -8.90
CA ASN A 40 5.42 -15.87 -7.94
C ASN A 40 4.50 -15.08 -7.02
N ASN A 41 4.43 -13.75 -7.17
CA ASN A 41 3.62 -12.87 -6.32
C ASN A 41 3.95 -13.01 -4.84
N VAL A 42 5.24 -13.12 -4.54
CA VAL A 42 5.75 -13.17 -3.18
C VAL A 42 5.24 -11.91 -2.45
N PRO A 43 4.63 -12.04 -1.27
CA PRO A 43 4.21 -10.90 -0.47
C PRO A 43 5.42 -10.14 0.10
N MET A 44 5.23 -8.87 0.45
CA MET A 44 6.29 -8.01 0.98
C MET A 44 6.26 -7.99 2.51
N LYS A 45 7.42 -7.97 3.15
CA LYS A 45 7.54 -7.88 4.62
C LYS A 45 7.21 -6.47 5.13
N ILE A 46 6.71 -6.36 6.37
CA ILE A 46 6.47 -5.05 7.01
C ILE A 46 7.74 -4.17 6.96
N SER A 47 8.91 -4.71 7.32
CA SER A 47 10.16 -3.94 7.33
C SER A 47 10.55 -3.41 5.94
N GLU A 48 10.25 -4.17 4.88
CA GLU A 48 10.49 -3.77 3.49
C GLU A 48 9.51 -2.68 3.06
N ILE A 49 8.22 -2.81 3.42
CA ILE A 49 7.19 -1.79 3.15
C ILE A 49 7.56 -0.48 3.86
N ALA A 50 7.93 -0.55 5.14
CA ALA A 50 8.33 0.61 5.94
C ALA A 50 9.54 1.34 5.36
N ARG A 51 10.53 0.59 4.86
CA ARG A 51 11.67 1.15 4.13
C ARG A 51 11.23 1.82 2.83
N ALA A 52 10.36 1.17 2.05
CA ALA A 52 9.90 1.69 0.76
C ALA A 52 9.10 3.00 0.90
N VAL A 53 8.28 3.13 1.94
CA VAL A 53 7.50 4.35 2.22
C VAL A 53 8.19 5.30 3.21
N SER A 54 9.47 5.06 3.55
CA SER A 54 10.31 5.90 4.41
C SER A 54 9.65 6.28 5.75
N THR A 55 9.03 5.31 6.41
CA THR A 55 8.25 5.51 7.65
C THR A 55 8.53 4.40 8.68
N GLU A 56 8.13 4.60 9.93
CA GLU A 56 8.22 3.60 11.00
C GLU A 56 7.26 2.41 10.79
N GLU A 57 7.70 1.20 11.11
CA GLU A 57 6.90 -0.04 10.99
C GLU A 57 5.57 0.03 11.75
N LYS A 58 5.52 0.71 12.90
CA LYS A 58 4.30 0.85 13.70
C LYS A 58 3.17 1.57 12.94
N LEU A 59 3.52 2.63 12.21
CA LEU A 59 2.55 3.39 11.40
C LEU A 59 2.11 2.57 10.18
N VAL A 60 3.05 1.84 9.57
CA VAL A 60 2.77 0.92 8.47
C VAL A 60 1.81 -0.19 8.89
N VAL A 61 1.99 -0.78 10.08
CA VAL A 61 1.05 -1.77 10.63
C VAL A 61 -0.34 -1.19 10.75
N ALA A 62 -0.50 0.00 11.36
CA ALA A 62 -1.81 0.62 11.51
C ALA A 62 -2.49 0.88 10.16
N ALA A 63 -1.76 1.38 9.17
CA ALA A 63 -2.26 1.61 7.82
C ALA A 63 -2.61 0.29 7.10
N LEU A 64 -1.81 -0.76 7.26
CA LEU A 64 -2.09 -2.08 6.67
C LEU A 64 -3.33 -2.74 7.28
N GLU A 65 -3.58 -2.57 8.58
CA GLU A 65 -4.83 -3.06 9.20
C GLU A 65 -6.05 -2.33 8.61
N ALA A 66 -5.99 -1.00 8.45
CA ALA A 66 -7.05 -0.23 7.82
C ALA A 66 -7.31 -0.69 6.37
N LEU A 67 -6.25 -0.80 5.57
CA LEU A 67 -6.32 -1.27 4.18
C LEU A 67 -6.82 -2.73 4.07
N LYS A 68 -6.54 -3.57 5.08
CA LYS A 68 -7.02 -4.96 5.14
C LYS A 68 -8.52 -5.00 5.44
N MET A 69 -9.01 -4.13 6.34
CA MET A 69 -10.45 -3.97 6.58
C MET A 69 -11.20 -3.52 5.32
N ASP A 70 -10.58 -2.65 4.52
CA ASP A 70 -11.10 -2.20 3.22
C ASP A 70 -10.89 -3.20 2.07
N GLN A 71 -10.37 -4.39 2.36
CA GLN A 71 -10.08 -5.46 1.40
C GLN A 71 -9.08 -5.08 0.31
N ASN A 72 -8.29 -4.01 0.48
CA ASN A 72 -7.29 -3.58 -0.50
C ASN A 72 -5.99 -4.40 -0.41
N VAL A 73 -5.66 -4.90 0.78
CA VAL A 73 -4.47 -5.74 1.02
C VAL A 73 -4.86 -7.03 1.74
N GLU A 74 -4.00 -8.03 1.61
CA GLU A 74 -4.13 -9.32 2.27
C GLU A 74 -2.84 -9.64 3.04
N GLU A 75 -3.00 -10.11 4.27
CA GLU A 75 -1.92 -10.69 5.04
C GLU A 75 -1.71 -12.14 4.63
N LYS A 76 -0.45 -12.56 4.45
CA LYS A 76 -0.08 -13.93 4.09
C LYS A 76 0.65 -14.59 5.25
N GLU A 77 -0.10 -15.35 6.03
CA GLU A 77 0.37 -16.03 7.25
C GLU A 77 1.32 -17.20 6.98
N GLU A 78 1.41 -17.67 5.73
CA GLU A 78 2.27 -18.79 5.32
C GLU A 78 3.78 -18.48 5.41
N PHE A 79 4.17 -17.20 5.52
CA PHE A 79 5.57 -16.76 5.63
C PHE A 79 5.95 -16.55 7.12
N GLN A 80 6.45 -17.62 7.75
CA GLN A 80 6.45 -17.84 9.21
C GLN A 80 7.48 -17.08 10.10
N GLN A 81 8.01 -15.91 9.72
CA GLN A 81 8.92 -15.16 10.62
C GLN A 81 8.64 -13.67 10.73
N GLU A 82 7.91 -13.09 9.78
CA GLU A 82 7.57 -11.67 9.75
C GLU A 82 6.23 -11.55 9.04
N ARG A 83 5.33 -10.68 9.54
CA ARG A 83 4.03 -10.48 8.88
C ARG A 83 4.30 -9.96 7.46
N THR A 84 3.76 -10.66 6.47
CA THR A 84 3.90 -10.28 5.06
C THR A 84 2.55 -9.89 4.49
N PHE A 85 2.56 -8.92 3.59
CA PHE A 85 1.37 -8.36 2.98
C PHE A 85 1.49 -8.33 1.46
N GLY A 86 0.39 -8.60 0.79
CA GLY A 86 0.24 -8.43 -0.64
C GLY A 86 -0.95 -7.52 -0.95
N ILE A 87 -0.93 -6.89 -2.13
CA ILE A 87 -2.13 -6.23 -2.64
C ILE A 87 -3.15 -7.28 -3.09
N SER A 88 -4.42 -7.10 -2.72
CA SER A 88 -5.50 -8.00 -3.11
C SER A 88 -5.91 -7.76 -4.57
N GLY A 89 -6.73 -8.66 -5.13
CA GLY A 89 -7.34 -8.43 -6.44
C GLY A 89 -8.25 -7.19 -6.48
N TYR A 90 -8.87 -6.85 -5.34
CA TYR A 90 -9.66 -5.62 -5.21
C TYR A 90 -8.75 -4.38 -5.16
N GLY A 91 -7.68 -4.41 -4.36
CA GLY A 91 -6.69 -3.32 -4.31
C GLY A 91 -6.03 -3.05 -5.66
N ILE A 92 -5.74 -4.08 -6.45
CA ILE A 92 -5.23 -3.91 -7.82
C ILE A 92 -6.22 -3.12 -8.68
N ARG A 93 -7.52 -3.44 -8.61
CA ARG A 93 -8.57 -2.71 -9.33
C ARG A 93 -8.70 -1.28 -8.83
N PHE A 94 -8.64 -1.09 -7.51
CA PHE A 94 -8.67 0.22 -6.89
C PHE A 94 -7.55 1.10 -7.45
N VAL A 95 -6.29 0.67 -7.37
CA VAL A 95 -5.13 1.43 -7.88
C VAL A 95 -5.25 1.74 -9.39
N ARG A 96 -5.72 0.78 -10.20
CA ARG A 96 -5.88 0.97 -11.66
C ARG A 96 -7.01 1.92 -12.05
N ASN A 97 -8.04 2.02 -11.23
CA ASN A 97 -9.24 2.80 -11.53
C ASN A 97 -9.19 4.21 -10.96
N ILE A 98 -8.09 4.61 -10.33
CA ILE A 98 -7.91 6.00 -9.93
C ILE A 98 -7.71 6.79 -11.23
N PRO A 99 -8.63 7.71 -11.57
CA PRO A 99 -8.49 8.51 -12.76
C PRO A 99 -7.13 9.18 -12.71
N ASP A 100 -6.31 9.00 -13.75
CA ASP A 100 -5.14 9.86 -13.92
C ASP A 100 -5.66 11.28 -13.80
N ALA A 101 -5.23 11.98 -12.74
CA ALA A 101 -5.50 13.39 -12.57
C ALA A 101 -4.66 14.11 -13.64
N SER A 102 -5.20 14.08 -14.87
CA SER A 102 -4.77 14.82 -16.04
C SER A 102 -4.86 16.31 -15.80
#